data_AF-A0AAE0GYQ4-F1
#
_entry.id   AF-A0AAE0GYQ4-F1
#
_cell.length_a   1.000
_cell.length_b   1.000
_cell.length_c   1.000
_cell.angle_alpha   90.00
_cell.angle_beta   90.00
_cell.angle_gamma   90.00
#
_symmetry.space_group_name_H-M   'P 1'
#
loop_
_entity.id
_entity.type
_entity.pdbx_description
1 polymer ?
#
loop_
_entity_poly.entity_id
_entity_poly.type
_entity_poly.pdbx_seq_one_letter_code
_entity_poly.pdbx_strand_id
1 'polypeptide(L)'
;MSSKLAPYEKERLENIKRNHQRMADLGIKRANVAPVVTDTRRKATRKRLPEADEEVIVQSSRKSARLASMEPVIYTTFDVDEDMGDAIKRGRNSRQASGQITFDPADLPNEGEARRNSRQEPRVAPPPAEGSLRTLDADVRTLDNEWLGKQICPPVGSGAMKAAVMALLRGSSTPPKHNKYSGIQEWRNSVTLFVNVRDKTGEMSNSNLFLAGGRQMTWYAQPSQTEETPVIRLILDDSKIGEDAKVNSAAPHTESWKEPAAARHNEVSSEARLRETSVPVQLFCRQDGLPYVYCGKLRLVSHDARVRPMKFIWELMDLHRLRQCEAFQELLGTEVLPIS
;
A
#
# COMPACT_ATOMS: atom_id res chain seq x y z
N MET A 1 18.38 39.70 -14.70
CA MET A 1 17.27 38.90 -15.24
C MET A 1 16.70 38.06 -14.09
N SER A 2 15.51 38.40 -13.59
CA SER A 2 14.91 37.72 -12.44
C SER A 2 14.13 36.51 -12.93
N SER A 3 14.64 35.31 -12.67
CA SER A 3 13.95 34.06 -12.98
C SER A 3 12.66 34.00 -12.16
N LYS A 4 11.51 33.96 -12.84
CA LYS A 4 10.21 33.78 -12.20
C LYS A 4 10.17 32.34 -11.65
N LEU A 5 10.46 32.19 -10.36
CA LEU A 5 10.25 30.93 -9.65
C LEU A 5 8.84 30.41 -9.92
N ALA A 6 8.73 29.12 -10.25
CA ALA A 6 7.44 28.49 -10.50
C ALA A 6 6.50 28.68 -9.28
N PRO A 7 5.17 28.80 -9.46
CA PRO A 7 4.23 29.02 -8.37
C PRO A 7 4.39 28.05 -7.20
N TYR A 8 4.67 26.78 -7.53
CA TYR A 8 4.96 25.72 -6.56
C TYR A 8 6.23 25.97 -5.74
N GLU A 9 7.29 26.49 -6.37
CA GLU A 9 8.56 26.72 -5.70
C GLU A 9 8.47 27.88 -4.72
N LYS A 10 7.64 28.88 -5.04
CA LYS A 10 7.27 29.96 -4.12
C LYS A 10 6.53 29.43 -2.89
N GLU A 11 5.52 28.59 -3.08
CA GLU A 11 4.75 27.98 -1.99
C GLU A 11 5.63 27.07 -1.10
N ARG A 12 6.53 26.31 -1.72
CA ARG A 12 7.50 25.48 -1.01
C ARG A 12 8.43 26.31 -0.12
N LEU A 13 8.95 27.43 -0.64
CA LEU A 13 9.82 28.33 0.12
C LEU A 13 9.08 29.03 1.27
N GLU A 14 7.82 29.41 1.07
CA GLU A 14 6.97 29.97 2.12
C GLU A 14 6.70 28.95 3.24
N ASN A 15 6.44 27.69 2.89
CA ASN A 15 6.30 26.61 3.87
C ASN A 15 7.59 26.32 4.63
N ILE A 16 8.75 26.33 3.96
CA ILE A 16 10.06 26.22 4.61
C ILE A 16 10.25 27.36 5.62
N LYS A 17 9.96 28.61 5.21
CA LYS A 17 10.07 29.78 6.08
C LYS A 17 9.14 29.70 7.30
N ARG A 18 7.89 29.28 7.11
CA ARG A 18 6.91 29.11 8.20
C ARG A 18 7.35 28.04 9.21
N ASN A 19 7.86 26.91 8.72
CA ASN A 19 8.37 25.85 9.58
C ASN A 19 9.61 26.30 10.35
N HIS A 20 10.52 27.03 9.70
CA HIS A 20 11.69 27.61 10.35
C HIS A 20 11.31 28.54 11.51
N GLN A 21 10.32 29.40 11.30
CA GLN A 21 9.84 30.32 12.33
C GLN A 21 9.21 29.56 13.49
N ARG A 22 8.37 28.57 13.20
CA ARG A 22 7.77 27.71 14.23
C ARG A 22 8.81 26.95 15.05
N MET A 23 9.90 26.50 14.43
CA MET A 23 11.01 25.84 15.14
C MET A 23 11.77 26.81 16.06
N ALA A 24 11.90 28.07 15.64
CA ALA A 24 12.50 29.12 16.47
C ALA A 24 11.61 29.48 17.67
N ASP A 25 10.30 29.62 17.45
CA ASP A 25 9.32 29.92 18.52
C ASP A 25 9.27 28.82 19.58
N LEU A 26 9.53 27.56 19.18
CA LEU A 26 9.61 26.41 20.07
C LEU A 26 10.96 26.27 20.81
N GLY A 27 11.90 27.20 20.59
CA GLY A 27 13.21 27.19 21.25
C GLY A 27 14.13 26.04 20.81
N ILE A 28 13.83 25.37 19.70
CA ILE A 28 14.64 24.26 19.17
C ILE A 28 15.87 24.85 18.47
N LYS A 29 16.95 25.05 19.23
CA LYS A 29 18.24 25.50 18.69
C LYS A 29 18.75 24.45 17.70
N ARG A 30 19.02 24.87 16.46
CA ARG A 30 19.77 24.05 15.50
C ARG A 30 21.10 23.68 16.15
N ALA A 31 21.34 22.39 16.36
CA ALA A 31 22.69 21.93 16.62
C ALA A 31 23.52 22.31 15.39
N ASN A 32 24.48 23.22 15.57
CA ASN A 32 25.50 23.50 14.57
C ASN A 32 26.34 22.23 14.40
N VAL A 33 25.89 21.32 13.54
CA VAL A 33 26.74 20.24 13.05
C VAL A 33 27.74 20.93 12.12
N ALA A 34 28.91 21.23 12.66
CA ALA A 34 30.02 21.74 11.86
C ALA A 34 30.30 20.75 10.72
N PRO A 35 30.59 21.23 9.50
CA PRO A 35 30.97 20.36 8.41
C PRO A 35 32.26 19.63 8.80
N VAL A 36 32.20 18.30 8.85
CA VAL A 36 33.36 17.45 9.10
C VAL A 36 34.27 17.54 7.88
N VAL A 37 35.30 18.37 8.00
CA VAL A 37 36.43 18.40 7.06
C VAL A 37 37.27 17.16 7.34
N THR A 38 37.18 16.16 6.48
CA THR A 38 38.08 14.99 6.53
C THR A 38 39.39 15.35 5.87
N ASP A 39 40.38 15.70 6.69
CA ASP A 39 41.77 15.91 6.27
C ASP A 39 42.46 14.55 6.05
N THR A 40 42.99 14.36 4.84
CA THR A 40 43.75 13.18 4.44
C THR A 40 45.22 13.40 4.74
N ARG A 41 45.81 12.72 5.74
CA ARG A 41 47.19 12.19 5.66
C ARG A 41 47.71 11.46 6.92
N ARG A 42 48.34 10.30 6.61
CA ARG A 42 49.54 9.66 7.20
C ARG A 42 49.35 8.37 8.01
N LYS A 43 49.98 7.34 7.44
CA LYS A 43 50.39 6.06 8.04
C LYS A 43 51.45 6.28 9.12
N ALA A 44 51.35 5.55 10.23
CA ALA A 44 52.51 5.00 10.93
C ALA A 44 52.08 3.84 11.85
N THR A 45 52.71 2.70 11.62
CA THR A 45 52.67 1.45 12.38
C THR A 45 53.42 1.60 13.69
N ARG A 46 52.90 1.09 14.83
CA ARG A 46 53.71 0.45 15.90
C ARG A 46 52.90 -0.28 16.98
N LYS A 47 53.63 -1.16 17.68
CA LYS A 47 53.26 -2.36 18.45
C LYS A 47 52.67 -2.08 19.86
N ARG A 48 51.97 -3.12 20.34
CA ARG A 48 51.37 -3.43 21.67
C ARG A 48 52.17 -3.01 22.92
N LEU A 49 51.44 -2.74 24.03
CA LEU A 49 51.35 -3.54 25.28
C LEU A 49 50.23 -2.98 26.22
N PRO A 50 49.77 -3.71 27.26
CA PRO A 50 48.45 -3.58 27.89
C PRO A 50 48.46 -2.93 29.29
N GLU A 51 47.37 -2.23 29.64
CA GLU A 51 46.88 -1.83 30.98
C GLU A 51 45.76 -0.78 30.72
N ALA A 52 44.69 -0.58 31.48
CA ALA A 52 44.08 -1.17 32.67
C ALA A 52 42.57 -0.84 32.59
N ASP A 53 41.75 -1.51 33.40
CA ASP A 53 40.28 -1.40 33.40
C ASP A 53 39.75 0.01 33.69
N GLU A 54 38.99 0.58 32.75
CA GLU A 54 38.01 1.64 33.00
C GLU A 54 36.66 1.25 32.39
N GLU A 55 35.61 1.27 33.23
CA GLU A 55 34.23 0.98 32.86
C GLU A 55 33.68 2.03 31.88
N VAL A 56 33.73 1.70 30.58
CA VAL A 56 33.09 2.49 29.53
C VAL A 56 31.64 2.04 29.38
N ILE A 57 30.71 2.98 29.60
CA ILE A 57 29.29 2.86 29.25
C ILE A 57 29.17 2.57 27.75
N VAL A 58 28.96 1.31 27.41
CA VAL A 58 28.79 0.85 26.03
C VAL A 58 27.42 1.31 25.52
N GLN A 59 27.41 2.44 24.82
CA GLN A 59 26.32 2.76 23.91
C GLN A 59 26.32 1.71 22.78
N SER A 60 25.30 0.85 22.77
CA SER A 60 25.15 -0.19 21.76
C SER A 60 25.02 0.43 20.36
N SER A 61 26.12 0.45 19.61
CA SER A 61 26.12 0.76 18.18
C SER A 61 25.42 -0.36 17.42
N ARG A 62 24.09 -0.20 17.20
CA ARG A 62 23.32 -1.01 16.24
C ARG A 62 23.73 -0.61 14.81
N LYS A 63 24.91 -1.04 14.36
CA LYS A 63 25.20 -1.10 12.93
C LYS A 63 25.63 -2.52 12.59
N SER A 64 24.90 -3.13 11.65
CA SER A 64 25.18 -4.50 11.22
C SER A 64 26.60 -4.55 10.66
N ALA A 65 27.39 -5.56 11.06
CA ALA A 65 28.77 -5.76 10.63
C ALA A 65 28.94 -5.77 9.09
N ARG A 66 27.86 -6.07 8.35
CA ARG A 66 27.82 -6.05 6.88
C ARG A 66 27.99 -4.65 6.27
N LEU A 67 27.66 -3.60 7.01
CA LEU A 67 27.79 -2.21 6.57
C LEU A 67 29.08 -1.55 7.04
N ALA A 68 29.87 -2.23 7.90
CA ALA A 68 31.13 -1.68 8.41
C ALA A 68 32.25 -1.73 7.36
N SER A 69 32.14 -2.62 6.37
CA SER A 69 33.14 -2.80 5.30
C SER A 69 32.71 -2.19 3.96
N MET A 70 31.55 -1.54 3.87
CA MET A 70 31.13 -0.85 2.65
C MET A 70 31.63 0.59 2.70
N GLU A 71 32.36 1.01 1.67
CA GLU A 71 32.73 2.41 1.50
C GLU A 71 31.47 3.27 1.41
N PRO A 72 31.47 4.47 2.03
CA PRO A 72 30.33 5.36 1.96
C PRO A 72 30.07 5.75 0.50
N VAL A 73 28.83 5.56 0.04
CA VAL A 73 28.39 5.99 -1.29
C VAL A 73 28.46 7.52 -1.33
N ILE A 74 29.46 8.04 -2.05
CA ILE A 74 29.58 9.46 -2.33
C ILE A 74 28.57 9.79 -3.42
N TYR A 75 27.49 10.48 -3.05
CA TYR A 75 26.60 11.09 -4.02
C TYR A 75 27.27 12.36 -4.53
N THR A 76 27.88 12.28 -5.71
CA THR A 76 28.18 13.49 -6.48
C THR A 76 26.85 14.12 -6.86
N THR A 77 26.65 15.37 -6.43
CA THR A 77 25.61 16.25 -6.93
C THR A 77 25.66 16.26 -8.44
N PHE A 78 24.59 15.79 -9.08
CA PHE A 78 24.42 15.85 -10.53
C PHE A 78 24.57 17.29 -11.00
N ASP A 79 25.51 17.52 -11.90
CA ASP A 79 25.47 18.64 -12.82
C ASP A 79 24.14 18.60 -13.56
N VAL A 80 23.50 19.76 -13.55
CA VAL A 80 22.24 20.05 -14.21
C VAL A 80 22.55 20.21 -15.70
N ASP A 81 22.28 19.19 -16.49
CA ASP A 81 22.13 19.37 -17.93
C ASP A 81 20.64 19.51 -18.27
N GLU A 82 20.30 20.75 -18.60
CA GLU A 82 19.09 21.18 -19.30
C GLU A 82 19.07 20.60 -20.72
N ASP A 83 18.42 19.45 -20.97
CA ASP A 83 17.75 19.17 -22.26
C ASP A 83 16.93 17.86 -22.20
N MET A 84 15.61 17.96 -22.21
CA MET A 84 14.71 16.81 -22.42
C MET A 84 13.51 17.27 -23.26
N GLY A 85 13.81 17.59 -24.52
CA GLY A 85 12.84 17.51 -25.61
C GLY A 85 12.56 16.06 -26.04
N ASP A 86 11.35 15.85 -26.55
CA ASP A 86 10.80 14.61 -27.09
C ASP A 86 11.71 13.86 -28.07
N ALA A 87 11.86 12.53 -27.88
CA ALA A 87 11.69 11.50 -28.92
C ALA A 87 12.24 10.14 -28.45
N ILE A 88 11.32 9.21 -28.13
CA ILE A 88 11.66 7.79 -27.96
C ILE A 88 11.89 7.18 -29.35
N LYS A 89 13.14 7.22 -29.84
CA LYS A 89 13.66 6.26 -30.82
C LYS A 89 14.67 5.35 -30.10
N ARG A 90 14.23 4.12 -29.80
CA ARG A 90 15.11 3.07 -29.27
C ARG A 90 16.01 2.56 -30.40
N GLY A 91 17.22 3.10 -30.47
CA GLY A 91 18.31 2.64 -31.32
C GLY A 91 19.47 2.12 -30.47
N ARG A 92 19.87 0.88 -30.76
CA ARG A 92 21.09 0.16 -30.36
C ARG A 92 22.25 1.04 -29.83
N ASN A 93 22.62 0.86 -28.57
CA ASN A 93 23.95 1.24 -28.07
C ASN A 93 24.94 0.10 -28.28
N SER A 94 25.58 0.08 -29.47
CA SER A 94 26.89 -0.54 -29.64
C SER A 94 27.94 0.43 -29.09
N ARG A 95 28.61 0.05 -28.00
CA ARG A 95 29.80 0.75 -27.49
C ARG A 95 30.94 0.55 -28.48
N GLN A 96 31.29 1.59 -29.23
CA GLN A 96 32.64 1.76 -29.75
C GLN A 96 33.49 2.34 -28.62
N ALA A 97 34.37 1.52 -28.05
CA ALA A 97 35.52 1.99 -27.30
C ALA A 97 36.75 1.63 -28.13
N SER A 98 37.40 2.67 -28.65
CA SER A 98 38.70 2.63 -29.29
C SER A 98 39.77 2.25 -28.26
N GLY A 99 40.24 1.02 -28.34
CA GLY A 99 41.42 0.53 -27.63
C GLY A 99 42.08 -0.52 -28.51
N GLN A 100 43.18 -0.15 -29.15
CA GLN A 100 43.98 -1.02 -30.01
C GLN A 100 44.70 -2.05 -29.12
N ILE A 101 44.09 -3.22 -28.97
CA ILE A 101 44.73 -4.39 -28.36
C ILE A 101 45.02 -5.36 -29.51
N THR A 102 46.29 -5.61 -29.78
CA THR A 102 46.75 -6.68 -30.67
C THR A 102 46.46 -8.03 -30.01
N PHE A 103 45.47 -8.76 -30.53
CA PHE A 103 45.18 -10.13 -30.14
C PHE A 103 45.79 -11.11 -31.15
N ASP A 104 46.52 -12.09 -30.64
CA ASP A 104 47.02 -13.25 -31.38
C ASP A 104 45.84 -14.15 -31.82
N PRO A 105 45.78 -14.60 -33.08
CA PRO A 105 44.63 -15.34 -33.63
C PRO A 105 44.53 -16.83 -33.20
N ALA A 106 45.20 -17.25 -32.13
CA ALA A 106 45.23 -18.66 -31.69
C ALA A 106 44.30 -19.00 -30.50
N ASP A 107 43.70 -18.00 -29.82
CA ASP A 107 42.87 -18.22 -28.62
C ASP A 107 41.41 -17.78 -28.82
N LEU A 108 40.71 -18.38 -29.79
CA LEU A 108 39.25 -18.28 -29.89
C LEU A 108 38.59 -19.37 -29.02
N PRO A 109 37.88 -19.03 -27.93
CA PRO A 109 37.04 -19.99 -27.24
C PRO A 109 35.82 -20.32 -28.11
N ASN A 110 35.53 -21.62 -28.13
CA ASN A 110 34.50 -22.31 -28.89
C ASN A 110 33.12 -21.64 -28.83
N GLU A 111 32.56 -21.29 -29.99
CA GLU A 111 31.17 -20.86 -30.16
C GLU A 111 30.22 -22.04 -29.88
N GLY A 112 29.78 -22.19 -28.63
CA GLY A 112 28.91 -23.33 -28.28
C GLY A 112 28.13 -23.25 -26.97
N GLU A 113 28.30 -22.21 -26.14
CA GLU A 113 27.52 -22.10 -24.91
C GLU A 113 26.44 -21.02 -25.01
N ALA A 114 25.30 -21.46 -25.54
CA ALA A 114 24.03 -20.79 -25.35
C ALA A 114 23.89 -20.40 -23.88
N ARG A 115 23.85 -19.08 -23.61
CA ARG A 115 23.49 -18.52 -22.30
C ARG A 115 22.12 -19.05 -21.91
N ARG A 116 22.10 -20.18 -21.20
CA ARG A 116 20.94 -20.68 -20.47
C ARG A 116 20.60 -19.60 -19.45
N ASN A 117 19.68 -18.72 -19.82
CA ASN A 117 18.88 -17.98 -18.86
C ASN A 117 18.20 -19.03 -17.99
N SER A 118 18.83 -19.37 -16.86
CA SER A 118 18.25 -20.21 -15.84
C SER A 118 16.99 -19.49 -15.39
N ARG A 119 15.87 -19.99 -15.89
CA ARG A 119 14.53 -19.62 -15.48
C ARG A 119 14.47 -19.97 -13.99
N GLN A 120 14.81 -19.01 -13.13
CA GLN A 120 14.70 -19.19 -11.69
C GLN A 120 13.26 -19.54 -11.41
N GLU A 121 13.05 -20.74 -10.87
CA GLU A 121 11.74 -21.16 -10.42
C GLU A 121 11.20 -20.11 -9.43
N PRO A 122 9.90 -19.79 -9.51
CA PRO A 122 9.30 -18.79 -8.62
C PRO A 122 9.52 -19.24 -7.17
N ARG A 123 10.39 -18.51 -6.46
CA ARG A 123 10.64 -18.76 -5.04
C ARG A 123 9.33 -18.61 -4.29
N VAL A 124 8.92 -19.66 -3.61
CA VAL A 124 7.76 -19.66 -2.71
C VAL A 124 7.96 -18.53 -1.69
N ALA A 125 6.98 -17.64 -1.59
CA ALA A 125 7.05 -16.53 -0.65
C ALA A 125 7.16 -17.07 0.78
N PRO A 126 8.01 -16.48 1.65
CA PRO A 126 8.09 -16.91 3.03
C PRO A 126 6.74 -16.72 3.73
N PRO A 127 6.41 -17.57 4.71
CA PRO A 127 5.16 -17.45 5.46
C PRO A 127 5.07 -16.09 6.15
N PRO A 128 3.84 -15.55 6.34
CA PRO A 128 3.66 -14.26 6.99
C PRO A 128 4.19 -14.29 8.42
N ALA A 129 4.81 -13.18 8.83
CA ALA A 129 5.37 -13.07 10.18
C ALA A 129 4.29 -13.17 11.25
N GLU A 130 4.65 -13.76 12.40
CA GLU A 130 3.81 -13.79 13.59
C GLU A 130 3.46 -12.36 14.03
N GLY A 131 2.17 -12.11 14.32
CA GLY A 131 1.67 -10.78 14.66
C GLY A 131 1.54 -9.80 13.48
N SER A 132 1.79 -10.23 12.24
CA SER A 132 1.41 -9.45 11.06
C SER A 132 -0.11 -9.48 10.85
N LEU A 133 -0.67 -8.46 10.19
CA LEU A 133 -2.13 -8.41 9.94
C LEU A 133 -2.67 -9.66 9.25
N ARG A 134 -1.89 -10.29 8.37
CA ARG A 134 -2.26 -11.54 7.67
C ARG A 134 -2.45 -12.73 8.60
N THR A 135 -1.93 -12.68 9.82
CA THR A 135 -2.12 -13.74 10.83
C THR A 135 -3.14 -13.36 11.89
N LEU A 136 -3.66 -12.14 11.86
CA LEU A 136 -4.64 -11.61 12.81
C LEU A 136 -6.03 -11.52 12.18
N ASP A 137 -7.05 -11.85 12.97
CA ASP A 137 -8.44 -11.59 12.60
C ASP A 137 -8.83 -10.15 12.92
N ALA A 138 -9.63 -9.59 12.03
CA ALA A 138 -10.47 -8.43 12.28
C ALA A 138 -11.79 -8.84 12.94
N ASP A 139 -12.23 -8.09 13.94
CA ASP A 139 -13.54 -8.16 14.56
C ASP A 139 -14.60 -7.47 13.70
N VAL A 140 -14.89 -8.10 12.56
CA VAL A 140 -15.89 -7.61 11.59
C VAL A 140 -17.29 -7.62 12.19
N ARG A 141 -17.59 -8.53 13.12
CA ARG A 141 -18.93 -8.68 13.69
C ARG A 141 -19.31 -7.47 14.55
N THR A 142 -18.45 -7.08 15.47
CA THR A 142 -18.66 -5.88 16.29
C THR A 142 -18.72 -4.64 15.41
N LEU A 143 -17.86 -4.57 14.39
CA LEU A 143 -17.83 -3.47 13.44
C LEU A 143 -19.16 -3.31 12.68
N ASP A 144 -19.70 -4.39 12.11
CA ASP A 144 -20.98 -4.40 11.37
C ASP A 144 -22.19 -4.02 12.23
N ASN A 145 -22.17 -4.44 13.49
CA ASN A 145 -23.30 -4.24 14.41
C ASN A 145 -23.29 -2.85 15.02
N GLU A 146 -22.12 -2.35 15.42
CA GLU A 146 -22.03 -1.17 16.28
C GLU A 146 -21.51 0.07 15.58
N TRP A 147 -20.74 -0.07 14.49
CA TRP A 147 -19.98 1.04 13.91
C TRP A 147 -20.45 1.49 12.53
N LEU A 148 -21.42 0.79 11.93
CA LEU A 148 -21.92 1.15 10.60
C LEU A 148 -22.40 2.60 10.56
N GLY A 149 -21.84 3.39 9.65
CA GLY A 149 -22.15 4.80 9.46
C GLY A 149 -21.61 5.75 10.54
N LYS A 150 -20.79 5.27 11.48
CA LYS A 150 -20.22 6.09 12.57
C LYS A 150 -18.80 6.54 12.26
N GLN A 151 -18.45 7.73 12.73
CA GLN A 151 -17.08 8.24 12.74
C GLN A 151 -16.24 7.55 13.83
N ILE A 152 -15.02 7.18 13.47
CA ILE A 152 -14.03 6.59 14.36
C ILE A 152 -12.99 7.67 14.69
N CYS A 153 -13.22 8.37 15.79
CA CYS A 153 -12.36 9.44 16.26
C CYS A 153 -11.11 8.87 16.94
N PRO A 154 -9.91 9.32 16.57
CA PRO A 154 -8.70 8.93 17.29
C PRO A 154 -8.65 9.63 18.66
N PRO A 155 -7.77 9.17 19.56
CA PRO A 155 -7.49 9.90 20.80
C PRO A 155 -7.14 11.36 20.50
N VAL A 156 -7.67 12.26 21.33
CA VAL A 156 -7.54 13.72 21.17
C VAL A 156 -6.06 14.10 20.98
N GLY A 157 -5.77 14.83 19.91
CA GLY A 157 -4.43 15.34 19.59
C GLY A 157 -3.46 14.35 18.92
N SER A 158 -3.82 13.07 18.73
CA SER A 158 -2.88 12.09 18.15
C SER A 158 -2.69 12.21 16.63
N GLY A 159 -3.70 12.70 15.90
CA GLY A 159 -3.74 12.69 14.43
C GLY A 159 -3.72 11.28 13.79
N ALA A 160 -3.77 10.22 14.60
CA ALA A 160 -3.54 8.84 14.17
C ALA A 160 -4.85 8.16 13.70
N MET A 161 -5.57 8.81 12.76
CA MET A 161 -6.90 8.40 12.30
C MET A 161 -6.99 6.93 11.91
N LYS A 162 -6.04 6.46 11.09
CA LYS A 162 -6.00 5.07 10.65
C LYS A 162 -5.68 4.11 11.80
N ALA A 163 -4.80 4.50 12.71
CA ALA A 163 -4.41 3.65 13.84
C ALA A 163 -5.61 3.39 14.77
N ALA A 164 -6.49 4.39 14.99
CA ALA A 164 -7.72 4.20 15.74
C ALA A 164 -8.63 3.13 15.11
N VAL A 165 -8.80 3.17 13.79
CA VAL A 165 -9.56 2.13 13.06
C VAL A 165 -8.89 0.76 13.17
N MET A 166 -7.57 0.69 13.07
CA MET A 166 -6.84 -0.59 13.20
C MET A 166 -6.96 -1.19 14.61
N ALA A 167 -6.98 -0.37 15.65
CA ALA A 167 -7.20 -0.78 17.03
C ALA A 167 -8.63 -1.32 17.22
N LEU A 168 -9.63 -0.59 16.70
CA LEU A 168 -11.03 -1.00 16.70
C LEU A 168 -11.24 -2.34 15.98
N LEU A 169 -10.72 -2.48 14.76
CA LEU A 169 -10.78 -3.72 13.99
C LEU A 169 -10.13 -4.89 14.73
N ARG A 170 -9.13 -4.64 15.57
CA ARG A 170 -8.50 -5.71 16.34
C ARG A 170 -9.29 -6.06 17.61
N GLY A 171 -10.19 -5.19 18.07
CA GLY A 171 -10.80 -5.29 19.39
C GLY A 171 -9.80 -5.04 20.53
N SER A 172 -8.74 -4.25 20.28
CA SER A 172 -7.71 -3.93 21.27
C SER A 172 -7.47 -2.43 21.39
N SER A 173 -6.99 -1.97 22.54
CA SER A 173 -6.62 -0.57 22.75
C SER A 173 -5.38 -0.15 21.93
N THR A 174 -4.50 -1.10 21.63
CA THR A 174 -3.29 -0.87 20.85
C THR A 174 -3.48 -1.34 19.41
N PRO A 175 -3.16 -0.52 18.40
CA PRO A 175 -3.27 -0.92 17.01
C PRO A 175 -2.19 -1.93 16.64
N PRO A 176 -2.51 -2.97 15.84
CA PRO A 176 -1.49 -3.85 15.28
C PRO A 176 -0.54 -3.09 14.35
N LYS A 177 0.66 -3.62 14.16
CA LYS A 177 1.65 -3.05 13.23
C LYS A 177 1.10 -3.10 11.81
N HIS A 178 1.05 -1.93 11.15
CA HIS A 178 0.46 -1.79 9.83
C HIS A 178 1.22 -0.76 8.99
N ASN A 179 1.00 -0.77 7.67
CA ASN A 179 1.53 0.27 6.80
C ASN A 179 0.59 1.49 6.81
N LYS A 180 1.05 2.60 7.40
CA LYS A 180 0.28 3.85 7.48
C LYS A 180 -0.05 4.47 6.12
N TYR A 181 0.73 4.17 5.08
CA TYR A 181 0.58 4.74 3.73
C TYR A 181 -0.22 3.85 2.78
N SER A 182 -0.51 2.59 3.14
CA SER A 182 -1.27 1.71 2.26
C SER A 182 -2.77 1.94 2.42
N GLY A 183 -3.48 2.20 1.32
CA GLY A 183 -4.94 2.31 1.31
C GLY A 183 -5.66 0.96 1.49
N ILE A 184 -4.94 -0.16 1.41
CA ILE A 184 -5.49 -1.51 1.57
C ILE A 184 -4.75 -2.24 2.70
N GLN A 185 -5.47 -2.97 3.55
CA GLN A 185 -4.90 -3.85 4.56
C GLN A 185 -5.54 -5.24 4.47
N GLU A 186 -4.70 -6.26 4.48
CA GLU A 186 -5.11 -7.66 4.42
C GLU A 186 -5.05 -8.25 5.83
N TRP A 187 -6.20 -8.69 6.33
CA TRP A 187 -6.35 -9.46 7.56
C TRP A 187 -6.53 -10.94 7.21
N ARG A 188 -6.39 -11.82 8.20
CA ARG A 188 -6.61 -13.26 7.98
C ARG A 188 -8.01 -13.58 7.47
N ASN A 189 -9.02 -12.85 7.93
CA ASN A 189 -10.44 -13.10 7.68
C ASN A 189 -11.16 -11.97 6.92
N SER A 190 -10.46 -10.92 6.48
CA SER A 190 -11.08 -9.76 5.82
C SER A 190 -10.04 -8.90 5.10
N VAL A 191 -10.48 -8.10 4.12
CA VAL A 191 -9.68 -7.02 3.54
C VAL A 191 -10.31 -5.69 3.91
N THR A 192 -9.51 -4.69 4.30
CA THR A 192 -10.01 -3.35 4.61
C THR A 192 -9.46 -2.29 3.66
N LEU A 193 -10.35 -1.46 3.14
CA LEU A 193 -10.05 -0.33 2.27
C LEU A 193 -10.18 0.97 3.06
N PHE A 194 -9.14 1.79 3.01
CA PHE A 194 -9.08 3.14 3.56
C PHE A 194 -9.03 4.13 2.41
N VAL A 195 -10.12 4.89 2.27
CA VAL A 195 -10.36 5.73 1.10
C VAL A 195 -10.54 7.17 1.54
N ASN A 196 -9.71 8.06 1.00
CA ASN A 196 -10.02 9.48 1.04
C ASN A 196 -10.97 9.76 -0.13
N VAL A 197 -12.16 10.24 0.20
CA VAL A 197 -13.18 10.68 -0.75
C VAL A 197 -12.96 12.16 -1.01
N ARG A 198 -12.99 12.56 -2.29
CA ARG A 198 -12.87 13.96 -2.68
C ARG A 198 -14.22 14.49 -3.13
N ASP A 199 -14.47 15.76 -2.86
CA ASP A 199 -15.60 16.45 -3.43
C ASP A 199 -15.39 16.60 -4.93
N LYS A 200 -16.47 16.47 -5.71
CA LYS A 200 -16.46 16.45 -7.18
C LYS A 200 -16.04 17.79 -7.83
N THR A 201 -15.59 18.76 -7.05
CA THR A 201 -15.28 20.13 -7.46
C THR A 201 -13.94 20.30 -8.20
N GLY A 202 -13.26 19.23 -8.60
CA GLY A 202 -12.01 19.32 -9.36
C GLY A 202 -11.81 18.17 -10.35
N GLU A 203 -11.45 18.54 -11.59
CA GLU A 203 -11.25 17.73 -12.80
C GLU A 203 -10.14 16.66 -12.73
N MET A 204 -10.12 15.81 -11.70
CA MET A 204 -9.21 14.67 -11.66
C MET A 204 -9.98 13.39 -12.00
N SER A 205 -9.75 12.91 -13.23
CA SER A 205 -10.31 11.67 -13.82
C SER A 205 -10.01 10.37 -13.04
N ASN A 206 -9.25 10.46 -11.94
CA ASN A 206 -8.84 9.34 -11.09
C ASN A 206 -9.14 9.58 -9.60
N SER A 207 -10.33 10.11 -9.29
CA SER A 207 -10.74 10.38 -7.91
C SER A 207 -11.63 9.27 -7.35
N ASN A 208 -11.46 8.96 -6.06
CA ASN A 208 -12.38 8.07 -5.34
C ASN A 208 -13.66 8.85 -5.03
N LEU A 209 -14.78 8.41 -5.58
CA LEU A 209 -16.05 9.12 -5.57
C LEU A 209 -17.19 8.13 -5.34
N PHE A 210 -18.20 8.59 -4.61
CA PHE A 210 -19.48 7.92 -4.58
C PHE A 210 -20.26 8.19 -5.88
N LEU A 211 -20.88 7.13 -6.40
CA LEU A 211 -21.73 7.13 -7.59
C LEU A 211 -23.15 6.71 -7.21
N ALA A 212 -24.13 7.03 -8.07
CA ALA A 212 -25.52 6.59 -7.94
C ALA A 212 -26.11 6.83 -6.53
N GLY A 213 -25.94 8.05 -5.99
CA GLY A 213 -26.45 8.43 -4.67
C GLY A 213 -25.87 7.60 -3.52
N GLY A 214 -24.58 7.25 -3.60
CA GLY A 214 -23.85 6.48 -2.59
C GLY A 214 -23.91 4.96 -2.76
N ARG A 215 -24.65 4.44 -3.75
CA ARG A 215 -24.79 2.99 -3.97
C ARG A 215 -23.48 2.34 -4.40
N GLN A 216 -22.69 3.08 -5.16
CA GLN A 216 -21.41 2.61 -5.69
C GLN A 216 -20.28 3.55 -5.31
N MET A 217 -19.05 3.03 -5.32
CA MET A 217 -17.83 3.77 -5.05
C MET A 217 -16.75 3.41 -6.06
N THR A 218 -16.04 4.42 -6.57
CA THR A 218 -14.80 4.22 -7.32
C THR A 218 -13.62 4.10 -6.36
N TRP A 219 -12.80 3.06 -6.52
CA TRP A 219 -11.55 2.96 -5.79
C TRP A 219 -10.40 2.71 -6.75
N TYR A 220 -9.30 3.43 -6.56
CA TYR A 220 -8.07 3.24 -7.33
C TYR A 220 -7.01 2.56 -6.46
N ALA A 221 -6.47 1.45 -6.96
CA ALA A 221 -5.35 0.75 -6.32
C ALA A 221 -4.07 1.61 -6.37
N GLN A 222 -3.01 1.17 -5.70
CA GLN A 222 -1.71 1.83 -5.84
C GLN A 222 -1.12 1.56 -7.24
N PRO A 223 -0.32 2.48 -7.82
CA PRO A 223 0.29 2.30 -9.14
C PRO A 223 1.11 1.01 -9.30
N SER A 224 1.71 0.53 -8.20
CA SER A 224 2.49 -0.70 -8.16
C SER A 224 1.65 -1.98 -8.07
N GLN A 225 0.35 -1.85 -7.79
CA GLN A 225 -0.54 -2.99 -7.65
C GLN A 225 -1.10 -3.41 -9.01
N THR A 226 -1.05 -4.71 -9.23
CA THR A 226 -1.54 -5.39 -10.42
C THR A 226 -2.48 -6.52 -10.00
N GLU A 227 -3.10 -7.19 -10.98
CA GLU A 227 -3.99 -8.32 -10.71
C GLU A 227 -3.24 -9.47 -10.04
N GLU A 228 -1.92 -9.54 -10.21
CA GLU A 228 -1.06 -10.53 -9.59
C GLU A 228 -0.72 -10.25 -8.13
N THR A 229 -1.01 -9.03 -7.64
CA THR A 229 -0.74 -8.67 -6.25
C THR A 229 -1.60 -9.55 -5.33
N PRO A 230 -1.04 -10.20 -4.30
CA PRO A 230 -1.77 -11.22 -3.52
C PRO A 230 -3.14 -10.76 -2.99
N VAL A 231 -3.22 -9.55 -2.43
CA VAL A 231 -4.49 -9.01 -1.91
C VAL A 231 -5.50 -8.67 -3.03
N ILE A 232 -5.03 -8.32 -4.22
CA ILE A 232 -5.91 -8.07 -5.38
C ILE A 232 -6.42 -9.40 -5.93
N ARG A 233 -5.56 -10.42 -6.06
CA ARG A 233 -6.01 -11.78 -6.40
C ARG A 233 -7.07 -12.27 -5.44
N LEU A 234 -6.86 -12.11 -4.13
CA LEU A 234 -7.83 -12.51 -3.12
C LEU A 234 -9.20 -11.87 -3.34
N ILE A 235 -9.23 -10.56 -3.62
CA ILE A 235 -10.45 -9.82 -3.96
C ILE A 235 -11.12 -10.37 -5.23
N LEU A 236 -10.34 -10.62 -6.28
CA LEU A 236 -10.87 -11.05 -7.58
C LEU A 236 -11.38 -12.50 -7.53
N ASP A 237 -10.69 -13.38 -6.82
CA ASP A 237 -11.08 -14.77 -6.68
C ASP A 237 -12.36 -14.90 -5.84
N ASP A 238 -12.52 -14.10 -4.79
CA ASP A 238 -13.77 -14.00 -4.02
C ASP A 238 -14.97 -13.57 -4.89
N SER A 239 -14.74 -12.62 -5.79
CA SER A 239 -15.82 -12.13 -6.67
C SER A 239 -16.34 -13.18 -7.65
N LYS A 240 -15.47 -14.07 -8.14
CA LYS A 240 -15.84 -15.15 -9.07
C LYS A 240 -16.69 -16.23 -8.38
N ILE A 241 -16.35 -16.57 -7.14
CA ILE A 241 -17.12 -17.53 -6.32
C ILE A 241 -18.58 -17.07 -6.20
N GLY A 242 -18.79 -15.76 -6.02
CA GLY A 242 -20.12 -15.16 -5.92
C GLY A 242 -20.93 -15.16 -7.24
N GLU A 243 -20.27 -15.19 -8.40
CA GLU A 243 -20.92 -15.31 -9.71
C GLU A 243 -21.31 -16.76 -9.99
N ASP A 244 -20.40 -17.71 -9.77
CA ASP A 244 -20.64 -19.14 -10.00
C ASP A 244 -21.77 -19.69 -9.12
N ALA A 245 -21.87 -19.23 -7.86
CA ALA A 245 -22.97 -19.60 -6.97
C ALA A 245 -24.35 -19.09 -7.45
N LYS A 246 -24.40 -17.96 -8.17
CA LYS A 246 -25.65 -17.43 -8.74
C LYS A 246 -26.08 -18.17 -9.99
N VAL A 247 -25.13 -18.61 -10.81
CA VAL A 247 -25.41 -19.40 -12.02
C VAL A 247 -25.93 -20.79 -11.62
N ASN A 248 -25.33 -21.41 -10.59
CA ASN A 248 -25.72 -22.75 -10.14
C ASN A 248 -27.06 -22.79 -9.38
N SER A 249 -27.49 -21.67 -8.78
CA SER A 249 -28.80 -21.57 -8.12
C SER A 249 -29.96 -21.21 -9.07
N ALA A 250 -29.67 -20.91 -10.34
CA ALA A 250 -30.66 -20.57 -11.36
C ALA A 250 -31.04 -21.75 -12.29
N ALA A 251 -30.48 -22.95 -12.09
CA ALA A 251 -30.88 -24.14 -12.83
C ALA A 251 -32.24 -24.67 -12.31
N PRO A 252 -33.25 -24.88 -13.17
CA PRO A 252 -34.51 -25.47 -12.76
C PRO A 252 -34.28 -26.94 -12.39
N HIS A 253 -34.50 -27.27 -11.12
CA HIS A 253 -34.46 -28.63 -10.59
C HIS A 253 -35.67 -29.43 -11.11
N THR A 254 -35.67 -29.80 -12.39
CA THR A 254 -36.55 -30.84 -12.92
C THR A 254 -35.77 -32.14 -12.98
N GLU A 255 -35.80 -32.93 -11.91
CA GLU A 255 -35.57 -34.37 -12.02
C GLU A 255 -36.27 -35.12 -10.88
N SER A 256 -37.50 -35.51 -11.20
CA SER A 256 -38.14 -36.80 -10.93
C SER A 256 -37.53 -37.69 -9.84
N TRP A 257 -38.15 -37.66 -8.67
CA TRP A 257 -37.99 -38.62 -7.58
C TRP A 257 -38.28 -40.07 -8.01
N LYS A 258 -37.29 -40.95 -7.84
CA LYS A 258 -37.51 -42.34 -7.42
C LYS A 258 -36.58 -42.63 -6.24
N GLU A 259 -37.14 -42.71 -5.04
CA GLU A 259 -36.46 -43.20 -3.83
C GLU A 259 -35.91 -44.62 -4.03
N PRO A 260 -34.82 -44.97 -3.34
CA PRO A 260 -35.03 -45.76 -2.13
C PRO A 260 -34.32 -45.19 -0.90
N ALA A 261 -35.06 -45.24 0.21
CA ALA A 261 -34.62 -44.91 1.55
C ALA A 261 -33.52 -45.87 2.04
N ALA A 262 -32.28 -45.39 2.18
CA ALA A 262 -31.33 -45.73 3.26
C ALA A 262 -29.89 -45.20 3.00
N ALA A 263 -29.67 -43.89 3.14
CA ALA A 263 -28.34 -43.30 3.43
C ALA A 263 -28.53 -41.79 3.76
N ARG A 264 -28.96 -41.45 4.98
CA ARG A 264 -28.11 -40.83 6.03
C ARG A 264 -27.20 -39.67 5.56
N HIS A 265 -27.65 -38.45 5.88
CA HIS A 265 -26.88 -37.29 6.35
C HIS A 265 -25.46 -37.08 5.78
N ASN A 266 -25.29 -36.26 4.73
CA ASN A 266 -24.18 -35.30 4.65
C ASN A 266 -24.24 -34.23 3.50
N GLU A 267 -25.41 -33.79 3.05
CA GLU A 267 -25.51 -32.80 1.94
C GLU A 267 -25.73 -31.35 2.40
N VAL A 268 -25.33 -30.99 3.63
CA VAL A 268 -25.36 -29.60 4.12
C VAL A 268 -23.99 -28.90 3.91
N SER A 269 -23.03 -29.52 3.20
CA SER A 269 -21.61 -29.22 3.40
C SER A 269 -20.79 -28.65 2.22
N SER A 270 -21.38 -28.27 1.08
CA SER A 270 -20.61 -27.64 -0.02
C SER A 270 -20.81 -26.12 -0.07
N GLU A 271 -22.04 -25.62 -0.10
CA GLU A 271 -22.32 -24.17 -0.08
C GLU A 271 -21.89 -23.50 1.23
N ALA A 272 -22.09 -24.18 2.37
CA ALA A 272 -21.67 -23.66 3.67
C ALA A 272 -20.14 -23.56 3.79
N ARG A 273 -19.39 -24.51 3.19
CA ARG A 273 -17.92 -24.49 3.15
C ARG A 273 -17.35 -23.53 2.10
N LEU A 274 -18.03 -23.31 0.97
CA LEU A 274 -17.62 -22.31 -0.03
C LEU A 274 -17.90 -20.87 0.44
N ARG A 275 -18.94 -20.66 1.27
CA ARG A 275 -19.14 -19.37 1.96
C ARG A 275 -18.09 -19.12 3.04
N GLU A 276 -17.42 -20.16 3.51
CA GLU A 276 -16.37 -20.09 4.53
C GLU A 276 -15.03 -19.55 3.97
N THR A 277 -14.87 -19.49 2.65
CA THR A 277 -13.68 -18.93 1.99
C THR A 277 -13.85 -17.50 1.51
N SER A 278 -15.04 -16.90 1.67
CA SER A 278 -15.25 -15.53 1.23
C SER A 278 -14.56 -14.55 2.17
N VAL A 279 -13.70 -13.69 1.63
CA VAL A 279 -12.96 -12.68 2.41
C VAL A 279 -13.65 -11.33 2.23
N PRO A 280 -14.54 -10.93 3.16
CA PRO A 280 -15.31 -9.71 3.00
C PRO A 280 -14.41 -8.49 2.96
N VAL A 281 -14.76 -7.56 2.06
CA VAL A 281 -14.08 -6.28 1.89
C VAL A 281 -14.82 -5.20 2.69
N GLN A 282 -14.15 -4.59 3.66
CA GLN A 282 -14.70 -3.53 4.51
C GLN A 282 -14.25 -2.16 4.03
N LEU A 283 -15.15 -1.18 4.03
CA LEU A 283 -14.86 0.18 3.59
C LEU A 283 -14.80 1.18 4.74
N PHE A 284 -13.72 1.95 4.79
CA PHE A 284 -13.57 3.14 5.62
C PHE A 284 -13.31 4.34 4.73
N CYS A 285 -14.18 5.34 4.80
CA CYS A 285 -14.08 6.56 4.02
C CYS A 285 -13.85 7.77 4.91
N ARG A 286 -13.16 8.78 4.39
CA ARG A 286 -13.07 10.10 5.03
C ARG A 286 -12.87 11.19 4.00
N GLN A 287 -13.21 12.42 4.37
CA GLN A 287 -12.64 13.60 3.72
C GLN A 287 -11.27 13.92 4.33
N ASP A 288 -10.47 14.73 3.62
CA ASP A 288 -9.13 15.08 4.08
C ASP A 288 -9.18 15.81 5.43
N GLY A 289 -8.40 15.32 6.40
CA GLY A 289 -8.34 15.87 7.76
C GLY A 289 -9.42 15.37 8.73
N LEU A 290 -10.47 14.69 8.24
CA LEU A 290 -11.55 14.19 9.08
C LEU A 290 -11.33 12.73 9.55
N PRO A 291 -12.06 12.29 10.59
CA PRO A 291 -12.13 10.88 11.01
C PRO A 291 -12.67 9.95 9.91
N TYR A 292 -12.35 8.66 10.01
CA TYR A 292 -12.93 7.65 9.13
C TYR A 292 -14.35 7.30 9.55
N VAL A 293 -15.24 7.18 8.57
CA VAL A 293 -16.58 6.60 8.71
C VAL A 293 -16.53 5.15 8.22
N TYR A 294 -17.04 4.23 9.02
CA TYR A 294 -17.21 2.85 8.56
C TYR A 294 -18.43 2.74 7.64
N CYS A 295 -18.21 2.33 6.40
CA CYS A 295 -19.21 2.27 5.33
C CYS A 295 -19.69 0.84 5.02
N GLY A 296 -19.39 -0.12 5.90
CA GLY A 296 -19.88 -1.49 5.75
C GLY A 296 -19.13 -2.33 4.73
N LYS A 297 -19.81 -3.39 4.29
CA LYS A 297 -19.28 -4.39 3.36
C LYS A 297 -19.44 -3.95 1.91
N LEU A 298 -18.43 -4.30 1.12
CA LEU A 298 -18.39 -4.07 -0.31
C LEU A 298 -18.58 -5.36 -1.10
N ARG A 299 -19.25 -5.23 -2.24
CA ARG A 299 -19.30 -6.22 -3.30
C ARG A 299 -18.60 -5.67 -4.53
N LEU A 300 -17.70 -6.45 -5.12
CA LEU A 300 -17.07 -6.06 -6.39
C LEU A 300 -18.12 -6.06 -7.50
N VAL A 301 -18.19 -4.97 -8.26
CA VAL A 301 -19.06 -4.85 -9.44
C VAL A 301 -18.23 -5.04 -10.71
N SER A 302 -17.09 -4.37 -10.80
CA SER A 302 -16.18 -4.47 -11.94
C SER A 302 -14.82 -3.87 -11.60
N HIS A 303 -13.78 -4.24 -12.34
CA HIS A 303 -12.49 -3.55 -12.32
C HIS A 303 -11.95 -3.32 -13.75
N ASP A 304 -11.08 -2.34 -13.93
CA ASP A 304 -10.37 -2.09 -15.19
C ASP A 304 -8.85 -2.07 -14.94
N ALA A 305 -8.19 -3.16 -15.32
CA ALA A 305 -6.75 -3.35 -15.21
C ALA A 305 -5.94 -2.55 -16.24
N ARG A 306 -6.58 -1.93 -17.25
CA ARG A 306 -5.90 -1.10 -18.26
C ARG A 306 -5.72 0.33 -17.78
N VAL A 307 -6.54 0.79 -16.83
CA VAL A 307 -6.37 2.08 -16.17
C VAL A 307 -5.19 2.00 -15.19
N ARG A 308 -4.40 3.07 -15.12
CA ARG A 308 -3.26 3.20 -14.20
C ARG A 308 -3.44 4.46 -13.35
N PRO A 309 -3.65 4.33 -12.03
CA PRO A 309 -3.76 3.07 -11.27
C PRO A 309 -5.02 2.25 -11.60
N MET A 310 -5.01 0.95 -11.27
CA MET A 310 -6.15 0.06 -11.54
C MET A 310 -7.41 0.56 -10.85
N LYS A 311 -8.51 0.63 -11.60
CA LYS A 311 -9.79 1.14 -11.12
C LYS A 311 -10.73 -0.01 -10.74
N PHE A 312 -11.42 0.15 -9.62
CA PHE A 312 -12.46 -0.75 -9.14
C PHE A 312 -13.77 0.02 -8.95
N ILE A 313 -14.88 -0.64 -9.24
CA ILE A 313 -16.24 -0.21 -8.90
C ILE A 313 -16.77 -1.17 -7.86
N TRP A 314 -17.15 -0.62 -6.71
CA TRP A 314 -17.71 -1.36 -5.60
C TRP A 314 -19.16 -0.98 -5.38
N GLU A 315 -19.97 -1.91 -4.89
CA GLU A 315 -21.31 -1.64 -4.39
C GLU A 315 -21.34 -1.79 -2.87
N LEU A 316 -22.00 -0.84 -2.21
CA LEU A 316 -22.20 -0.89 -0.76
C LEU A 316 -23.39 -1.76 -0.42
N MET A 317 -23.17 -2.83 0.34
CA MET A 317 -24.22 -3.80 0.67
C MET A 317 -25.22 -3.27 1.71
N ASP A 318 -24.76 -2.40 2.61
CA ASP A 318 -25.53 -1.89 3.74
C ASP A 318 -26.09 -0.47 3.49
N LEU A 319 -26.25 -0.08 2.21
CA LEU A 319 -26.63 1.29 1.82
C LEU A 319 -27.91 1.81 2.52
N HIS A 320 -28.91 0.95 2.67
CA HIS A 320 -30.20 1.31 3.27
C HIS A 320 -30.05 1.82 4.71
N ARG A 321 -29.15 1.21 5.50
CA ARG A 321 -28.81 1.67 6.86
C ARG A 321 -27.93 2.91 6.81
N LEU A 322 -26.91 2.92 5.95
CA LEU A 322 -25.96 4.03 5.84
C LEU A 322 -26.61 5.36 5.47
N ARG A 323 -27.65 5.34 4.64
CA ARG A 323 -28.38 6.57 4.25
C ARG A 323 -29.04 7.28 5.42
N GLN A 324 -29.27 6.60 6.54
CA GLN A 324 -29.85 7.19 7.74
C GLN A 324 -28.78 7.80 8.66
N CYS A 325 -27.49 7.60 8.35
CA CYS A 325 -26.38 8.05 9.18
C CYS A 325 -25.86 9.42 8.70
N GLU A 326 -25.87 10.41 9.59
CA GLU A 326 -25.40 11.77 9.32
C GLU A 326 -23.97 11.80 8.77
N ALA A 327 -23.03 11.11 9.41
CA ALA A 327 -21.64 11.08 8.96
C ALA A 327 -21.44 10.47 7.56
N PHE A 328 -22.32 9.56 7.13
CA PHE A 328 -22.28 9.04 5.77
C PHE A 328 -22.90 10.03 4.78
N GLN A 329 -23.97 10.73 5.16
CA GLN A 329 -24.55 11.81 4.35
C GLN A 329 -23.53 12.94 4.12
N GLU A 330 -22.75 13.31 5.14
CA GLU A 330 -21.64 14.26 5.01
C GLU A 330 -20.63 13.82 3.95
N LEU A 331 -20.27 12.52 3.90
CA LEU A 331 -19.37 11.97 2.89
C LEU A 331 -19.94 12.02 1.46
N LEU A 332 -21.26 11.96 1.31
CA LEU A 332 -21.92 12.08 0.01
C LEU A 332 -22.01 13.53 -0.46
N GLY A 333 -21.88 14.49 0.46
CA GLY A 333 -22.07 15.91 0.20
C GLY A 333 -23.53 16.26 -0.16
N THR A 334 -23.71 17.44 -0.75
CA THR A 334 -25.02 18.03 -1.09
C THR A 334 -25.80 17.30 -2.21
N GLU A 335 -25.30 16.19 -2.75
CA GLU A 335 -25.95 15.45 -3.84
C GLU A 335 -27.03 14.45 -3.40
N VAL A 336 -27.29 14.31 -2.09
CA VAL A 336 -28.44 13.50 -1.65
C VAL A 336 -29.69 14.35 -1.72
N LEU A 337 -30.29 14.45 -2.92
CA LEU A 337 -31.70 14.79 -3.01
C LEU A 337 -32.48 13.75 -2.18
N PRO A 338 -33.34 14.19 -1.25
CA PRO A 338 -34.19 13.26 -0.50
C PRO A 338 -35.04 12.49 -1.51
N ILE A 339 -34.96 11.15 -1.46
CA ILE A 339 -35.90 10.31 -2.20
C ILE A 339 -37.25 10.48 -1.49
N SER A 340 -38.20 11.05 -2.23
CA SER A 340 -39.60 11.20 -1.85
C SER A 340 -40.29 9.84 -1.71
#